data_AF-F0YS60-F1
#
_entry.id   AF-F0YS60-F1
#
_cell.length_a   1.000
_cell.length_b   1.000
_cell.length_c   1.000
_cell.angle_alpha   90.00
_cell.angle_beta   90.00
_cell.angle_gamma   90.00
#
_symmetry.space_group_name_H-M   'P 1'
#
loop_
_entity.id
_entity.type
_entity.pdbx_description
1 polymer ?
#
loop_
_entity_poly.entity_id
_entity_poly.type
_entity_poly.pdbx_seq_one_letter_code
_entity_poly.pdbx_strand_id
1 'polypeptide(L)'
;MSAFDEEDTRGPRKPQNWVVVHKMVAVRAKPDVKSRLVGTRKQGETLVVKAQSQGWVKLGAAEFCLIDGSALGFGTLVERKDEPVTLKIVNPHDGSPFFDLEVTTKTTILECRRKVGDFVAPNGGQLRWQSIVPARGKMGTRIIDSKYNTFTDDMTVAACDLDDGD
;
A
#
# COMPACT_ATOMS: atom_id res chain seq x y z
N MET A 1 -18.40 17.28 1.99
CA MET A 1 -18.07 15.86 1.82
C MET A 1 -16.58 15.73 2.05
N SER A 2 -16.14 15.01 3.07
CA SER A 2 -14.71 14.87 3.37
C SER A 2 -14.12 13.72 2.55
N ALA A 3 -12.86 13.84 2.11
CA ALA A 3 -12.16 12.84 1.28
C ALA A 3 -11.94 11.46 1.95
N PHE A 4 -12.49 11.27 3.16
CA PHE A 4 -12.48 10.02 3.90
C PHE A 4 -13.90 9.41 4.05
N ASP A 5 -14.94 10.07 3.53
CA ASP A 5 -16.34 9.61 3.56
C ASP A 5 -16.73 8.79 2.31
N GLU A 6 -15.83 8.64 1.33
CA GLU A 6 -16.08 7.73 0.19
C GLU A 6 -15.83 6.30 0.65
N GLU A 7 -16.92 5.51 0.59
CA GLU A 7 -17.06 4.16 1.11
C GLU A 7 -16.03 3.22 0.47
N ASP A 8 -14.92 3.08 1.17
CA ASP A 8 -13.97 2.03 0.94
C ASP A 8 -14.66 0.68 1.21
N THR A 9 -15.15 0.02 0.16
CA THR A 9 -15.78 -1.31 0.26
C THR A 9 -14.83 -2.42 0.70
N ARG A 10 -13.56 -2.10 1.01
CA ARG A 10 -12.65 -3.01 1.70
C ARG A 10 -13.19 -3.20 3.12
N GLY A 11 -13.23 -4.45 3.58
CA GLY A 11 -13.40 -4.72 5.01
C GLY A 11 -12.38 -3.92 5.84
N PRO A 12 -12.51 -3.88 7.18
CA PRO A 12 -11.64 -3.05 8.02
C PRO A 12 -10.17 -3.34 7.74
N ARG A 13 -9.48 -2.37 7.10
CA ARG A 13 -8.03 -2.46 6.90
C ARG A 13 -7.35 -2.52 8.26
N LYS A 14 -6.44 -3.47 8.43
CA LYS A 14 -5.62 -3.53 9.64
C LYS A 14 -4.86 -2.20 9.77
N PRO A 15 -4.71 -1.66 11.00
CA PRO A 15 -3.89 -0.48 11.22
C PRO A 15 -2.45 -0.75 10.74
N GLN A 16 -1.86 0.22 10.05
CA GLN A 16 -0.51 0.11 9.50
C GLN A 16 0.47 0.93 10.32
N ASN A 17 1.67 0.42 10.55
CA ASN A 17 2.73 1.18 11.19
C ASN A 17 3.51 1.99 10.16
N TRP A 18 3.59 3.29 10.40
CA TRP A 18 4.37 4.23 9.61
C TRP A 18 5.41 4.88 10.52
N VAL A 19 6.47 5.43 9.95
CA VAL A 19 7.51 6.14 10.70
C VAL A 19 7.66 7.56 10.17
N VAL A 20 7.88 8.50 11.08
CA VAL A 20 8.22 9.87 10.71
C VAL A 20 9.67 9.93 10.24
N VAL A 21 9.88 10.25 8.97
CA VAL A 21 11.23 10.35 8.38
C VAL A 21 11.78 11.77 8.40
N HIS A 22 10.89 12.76 8.36
CA HIS A 22 11.28 14.16 8.43
C HIS A 22 11.54 14.60 9.88
N LYS A 23 12.30 15.68 10.08
CA LYS A 23 12.67 16.20 11.41
C LYS A 23 11.46 16.35 12.35
N MET A 24 10.36 16.85 11.80
CA MET A 24 9.10 17.02 12.51
C MET A 24 7.95 17.03 11.49
N VAL A 25 6.79 16.48 11.90
CA VAL A 25 5.55 16.48 11.12
C VAL A 25 4.41 17.06 11.94
N ALA A 26 3.58 17.87 11.29
CA ALA A 26 2.39 18.46 11.87
C ALA A 26 1.21 17.48 11.84
N VAL A 27 0.59 17.24 13.00
CA VAL A 27 -0.70 16.55 13.11
C VAL A 27 -1.80 17.60 13.05
N ARG A 28 -2.70 17.48 12.09
CA ARG A 28 -3.78 18.43 11.81
C ARG A 28 -5.15 17.82 12.15
N ALA A 29 -6.10 18.69 12.49
CA ALA A 29 -7.47 18.26 12.80
C ALA A 29 -8.25 17.75 11.58
N LYS A 30 -7.84 18.17 10.37
CA LYS A 30 -8.39 17.80 9.07
C LYS A 30 -7.23 17.61 8.08
N PRO A 31 -7.44 16.86 6.98
CA PRO A 31 -6.44 16.68 5.91
C PRO A 31 -6.27 17.95 5.05
N ASP A 32 -5.85 19.04 5.70
CA ASP A 32 -5.61 20.34 5.10
C ASP A 32 -4.43 21.02 5.80
N VAL A 33 -3.51 21.57 5.02
CA VAL A 33 -2.33 22.31 5.52
C VAL A 33 -2.74 23.54 6.33
N LYS A 34 -3.90 24.14 6.01
CA LYS A 34 -4.45 25.31 6.71
C LYS A 34 -5.29 24.94 7.94
N SER A 35 -5.56 23.65 8.18
CA SER A 35 -6.32 23.19 9.35
C SER A 35 -5.60 23.51 10.66
N ARG A 36 -6.37 23.61 11.75
CA ARG A 36 -5.85 23.68 13.11
C ARG A 36 -4.83 22.56 13.36
N LEU A 37 -3.70 22.94 13.95
CA LEU A 37 -2.69 22.02 14.45
C LEU A 37 -3.19 21.38 15.74
N VAL A 38 -3.20 20.05 15.77
CA VAL A 38 -3.56 19.25 16.95
C VAL A 38 -2.30 18.88 17.72
N GLY A 39 -1.20 18.66 17.02
CA GLY A 39 0.09 18.39 17.63
C GLY A 39 1.20 18.24 16.60
N THR A 40 2.32 17.72 17.05
CA THR A 40 3.47 17.40 16.20
C THR A 40 4.00 16.01 16.54
N ARG A 41 4.64 15.38 15.57
CA ARG A 41 5.35 14.11 15.72
C ARG A 41 6.80 14.31 15.31
N LYS A 42 7.72 13.68 16.03
CA LYS A 42 9.16 13.84 15.81
C LYS A 42 9.69 12.73 14.91
N GLN A 43 10.83 13.00 14.26
CA GLN A 43 11.54 11.99 13.48
C GLN A 43 11.77 10.70 14.30
N GLY A 44 11.57 9.55 13.65
CA GLY A 44 11.69 8.22 14.25
C GLY A 44 10.45 7.76 15.02
N GLU A 45 9.46 8.61 15.23
CA GLU A 45 8.22 8.23 15.91
C GLU A 45 7.38 7.31 15.02
N THR A 46 6.82 6.25 15.61
CA THR A 46 5.92 5.32 14.92
C THR A 46 4.48 5.83 14.99
N LEU A 47 3.80 5.85 13.85
CA LEU A 47 2.42 6.26 13.69
C LEU A 47 1.56 5.06 13.34
N VAL A 48 0.45 4.90 14.04
CA VAL A 48 -0.56 3.88 13.71
C VAL A 48 -1.57 4.52 12.75
N VAL A 49 -1.42 4.23 11.47
CA VAL A 49 -2.27 4.74 10.39
C VAL A 49 -3.50 3.85 10.24
N LYS A 50 -4.68 4.47 10.33
CA LYS A 50 -5.98 3.80 10.18
C LYS A 50 -6.51 3.86 8.75
N ALA A 51 -6.19 4.94 8.03
CA ALA A 51 -6.61 5.13 6.65
C ALA A 51 -5.66 6.10 5.95
N GLN A 52 -5.63 6.05 4.62
CA GLN A 52 -4.88 6.94 3.75
C GLN A 52 -5.79 7.46 2.65
N SER A 53 -5.72 8.75 2.35
CA SER A 53 -6.44 9.36 1.22
C SER A 53 -5.76 10.65 0.79
N GLN A 54 -5.65 10.87 -0.52
CA GLN A 54 -5.20 12.14 -1.12
C GLN A 54 -3.89 12.71 -0.53
N GLY A 55 -2.90 11.85 -0.26
CA GLY A 55 -1.60 12.28 0.30
C GLY A 55 -1.61 12.52 1.82
N TRP A 56 -2.69 12.18 2.52
CA TRP A 56 -2.80 12.25 3.97
C TRP A 56 -3.03 10.88 4.59
N VAL A 57 -2.48 10.69 5.78
CA VAL A 57 -2.81 9.56 6.66
C VAL A 57 -3.67 10.02 7.82
N LYS A 58 -4.65 9.20 8.18
CA LYS A 58 -5.53 9.36 9.33
C LYS A 58 -5.02 8.49 10.47
N LEU A 59 -4.69 9.10 11.60
CA LEU A 59 -4.23 8.42 12.82
C LEU A 59 -5.40 8.18 13.79
N GLY A 60 -6.34 9.13 13.83
CA GLY A 60 -7.46 9.16 14.77
C GLY A 60 -8.68 9.88 14.21
N ALA A 61 -9.65 10.20 15.06
CA ALA A 61 -10.88 10.88 14.63
C ALA A 61 -10.61 12.30 14.09
N ALA A 62 -9.68 13.02 14.71
CA ALA A 62 -9.28 14.38 14.35
C ALA A 62 -7.74 14.51 14.30
N GLU A 63 -7.06 13.48 13.81
CA GLU A 63 -5.59 13.46 13.72
C GLU A 63 -5.18 12.99 12.33
N PHE A 64 -4.63 13.91 11.54
CA PHE A 64 -4.19 13.69 10.17
C PHE A 64 -2.75 14.17 9.98
N CYS A 65 -1.95 13.41 9.27
CA CYS A 65 -0.59 13.79 8.88
C CYS A 65 -0.45 13.79 7.37
N LEU A 66 0.32 14.74 6.84
CA LEU A 66 0.67 14.77 5.43
C LEU A 66 1.78 13.73 5.17
N ILE A 67 1.65 12.96 4.10
CA ILE A 67 2.62 11.92 3.70
C ILE A 67 3.87 12.56 3.08
N ASP A 68 3.65 13.47 2.15
CA ASP A 68 4.70 14.11 1.36
C ASP A 68 4.47 15.63 1.34
N GLY A 69 5.45 16.36 1.87
CA GLY A 69 5.51 17.81 1.93
C GLY A 69 6.33 18.43 0.80
N SER A 70 6.63 17.71 -0.28
CA SER A 70 7.39 18.20 -1.44
C SER A 70 6.79 19.48 -2.02
N ALA A 71 5.45 19.60 -2.05
CA ALA A 71 4.77 20.83 -2.48
C ALA A 71 5.09 22.06 -1.59
N LEU A 72 5.60 21.83 -0.39
CA LEU A 72 6.01 22.84 0.58
C LEU A 72 7.55 22.89 0.77
N GLY A 73 8.30 22.12 -0.01
CA GLY A 73 9.76 22.03 0.07
C GLY A 73 10.32 21.10 1.16
N PHE A 74 9.48 20.25 1.77
CA PHE A 74 9.91 19.37 2.87
C PHE A 74 10.23 17.93 2.46
N GLY A 75 9.85 17.50 1.25
CA GLY A 75 10.00 16.12 0.82
C GLY A 75 9.08 15.15 1.58
N THR A 76 9.41 13.86 1.54
CA THR A 76 8.69 12.81 2.28
C THR A 76 8.70 13.09 3.78
N LEU A 77 7.52 13.05 4.40
CA LEU A 77 7.32 13.37 5.80
C LEU A 77 7.17 12.12 6.66
N VAL A 78 6.37 11.17 6.18
CA VAL A 78 6.16 9.87 6.80
C VAL A 78 6.26 8.78 5.74
N GLU A 79 6.77 7.62 6.13
CA GLU A 79 6.85 6.45 5.26
C GLU A 79 6.26 5.22 5.95
N ARG A 80 5.83 4.24 5.16
CA ARG A 80 5.47 2.92 5.71
C ARG A 80 6.70 2.30 6.35
N LYS A 81 6.51 1.76 7.55
CA LYS A 81 7.55 0.95 8.18
C LYS A 81 7.76 -0.31 7.35
N ASP A 82 9.02 -0.72 7.24
CA ASP A 82 9.42 -1.91 6.50
C ASP A 82 9.00 -3.17 7.25
N GLU A 83 7.72 -3.50 7.16
CA GLU A 83 7.11 -4.65 7.82
C GLU A 83 6.84 -5.77 6.81
N PRO A 84 6.92 -7.04 7.24
CA PRO A 84 6.52 -8.16 6.41
C PRO A 84 5.01 -8.10 6.16
N VAL A 85 4.63 -8.43 4.93
CA VAL A 85 3.27 -8.46 4.41
C VAL A 85 3.11 -9.77 3.66
N THR A 86 1.99 -10.46 3.88
CA THR A 86 1.67 -11.68 3.14
C THR A 86 0.70 -11.35 2.02
N LEU A 87 1.11 -11.53 0.77
CA LEU A 87 0.24 -11.37 -0.41
C LEU A 87 -0.34 -12.71 -0.81
N LYS A 88 -1.63 -12.74 -1.16
CA LYS A 88 -2.33 -13.96 -1.59
C LYS A 88 -2.26 -14.10 -3.09
N ILE A 89 -1.53 -15.13 -3.53
CA ILE A 89 -1.48 -15.48 -4.95
C ILE A 89 -2.68 -16.38 -5.22
N VAL A 90 -3.53 -15.98 -6.17
CA VAL A 90 -4.72 -16.73 -6.58
C VAL A 90 -4.58 -17.25 -8.01
N ASN A 91 -5.25 -18.37 -8.29
CA ASN A 91 -5.37 -18.89 -9.65
C ASN A 91 -6.31 -17.97 -10.47
N PRO A 92 -5.89 -17.44 -11.62
CA PRO A 92 -6.69 -16.51 -12.41
C PRO A 92 -7.98 -17.13 -12.98
N HIS A 93 -8.07 -18.47 -13.06
CA HIS A 93 -9.23 -19.15 -13.64
C HIS A 93 -10.41 -19.30 -12.69
N ASP A 94 -10.14 -19.65 -11.43
CA ASP A 94 -11.17 -20.01 -10.45
C ASP A 94 -11.07 -19.19 -9.14
N GLY A 95 -10.10 -18.28 -9.03
CA GLY A 95 -9.87 -17.47 -7.84
C GLY A 95 -9.44 -18.29 -6.61
N SER A 96 -9.15 -19.58 -6.77
CA SER A 96 -8.69 -20.43 -5.69
C SER A 96 -7.33 -19.94 -5.18
N PRO A 97 -7.09 -19.96 -3.86
CA PRO A 97 -5.79 -19.61 -3.31
C PRO A 97 -4.75 -20.60 -3.85
N PHE A 98 -3.68 -20.04 -4.40
CA PHE A 98 -2.58 -20.80 -4.97
C PHE A 98 -1.46 -20.94 -3.93
N PHE A 99 -0.93 -19.83 -3.41
CA PHE A 99 -0.05 -19.80 -2.23
C PHE A 99 0.08 -18.39 -1.63
N ASP A 100 0.65 -18.32 -0.42
CA ASP A 100 0.92 -17.09 0.30
C ASP A 100 2.37 -16.63 0.08
N LEU A 101 2.55 -15.40 -0.41
CA LEU A 101 3.83 -14.80 -0.72
C LEU A 101 4.25 -13.80 0.36
N GLU A 102 5.28 -14.13 1.14
CA GLU A 102 5.87 -13.21 2.11
C GLU A 102 6.82 -12.21 1.44
N VAL A 103 6.52 -10.93 1.61
CA VAL A 103 7.28 -9.79 1.09
C VAL A 103 7.38 -8.70 2.13
N THR A 104 8.19 -7.69 1.87
CA THR A 104 8.18 -6.46 2.67
C THR A 104 7.55 -5.32 1.87
N THR A 105 7.17 -4.25 2.56
CA THR A 105 6.63 -3.05 1.93
C THR A 105 7.55 -2.43 0.85
N LYS A 106 8.86 -2.68 0.93
CA LYS A 106 9.86 -2.24 -0.07
C LYS A 106 10.08 -3.21 -1.21
N THR A 107 9.59 -4.44 -1.11
CA THR A 107 9.73 -5.42 -2.19
C THR A 107 9.05 -4.88 -3.46
N THR A 108 9.73 -4.98 -4.58
CA THR A 108 9.22 -4.54 -5.89
C THR A 108 8.27 -5.58 -6.49
N ILE A 109 7.39 -5.13 -7.38
CA ILE A 109 6.52 -6.03 -8.14
C ILE A 109 7.33 -7.03 -8.97
N LEU A 110 8.48 -6.63 -9.51
CA LEU A 110 9.39 -7.54 -10.21
C LEU A 110 9.89 -8.66 -9.30
N GLU A 111 10.31 -8.33 -8.08
CA GLU A 111 10.75 -9.32 -7.09
C GLU A 111 9.60 -10.26 -6.69
N CYS A 112 8.38 -9.74 -6.51
CA CYS A 112 7.20 -10.57 -6.30
C CYS A 112 7.01 -11.59 -7.43
N ARG A 113 7.05 -11.14 -8.70
CA ARG A 113 6.90 -12.01 -9.87
C ARG A 113 7.99 -13.08 -9.95
N ARG A 114 9.24 -12.72 -9.63
CA ARG A 114 10.36 -13.67 -9.59
C ARG A 114 10.13 -14.75 -8.54
N LYS A 115 9.78 -14.36 -7.31
CA LYS A 115 9.46 -15.31 -6.23
C LYS A 115 8.32 -16.27 -6.62
N VAL A 116 7.28 -15.75 -7.28
CA VAL A 116 6.18 -16.59 -7.80
C VAL A 116 6.67 -17.56 -8.87
N GLY A 117 7.47 -17.10 -9.84
CA GLY A 117 8.05 -17.95 -10.88
C GLY A 117 8.94 -19.05 -10.30
N ASP A 118 9.80 -18.70 -9.34
CA ASP A 118 10.73 -19.62 -8.68
C ASP A 118 9.99 -20.70 -7.87
N PHE A 119 8.81 -20.38 -7.30
CA PHE A 119 7.97 -21.37 -6.61
C PHE A 119 7.34 -22.39 -7.58
N VAL A 120 6.99 -21.96 -8.80
CA VAL A 120 6.28 -22.83 -9.76
C VAL A 120 7.25 -23.69 -10.59
N ALA A 121 8.45 -23.19 -10.87
CA ALA A 121 9.48 -23.88 -11.65
C ALA A 121 9.83 -25.32 -11.16
N PRO A 122 10.02 -25.60 -9.86
CA PRO A 122 10.34 -26.95 -9.38
C PRO A 122 9.12 -27.91 -9.39
N ASN A 123 7.89 -27.40 -9.53
CA ASN A 123 6.67 -28.20 -9.51
C ASN A 123 6.18 -28.62 -10.91
N GLY A 124 7.06 -28.53 -11.93
CA GLY A 124 6.74 -28.91 -13.31
C GLY A 124 5.87 -27.88 -14.06
N GLY A 125 5.61 -26.72 -13.47
CA GLY A 125 4.86 -25.64 -14.10
C GLY A 125 5.76 -24.71 -14.93
N GLN A 126 5.36 -24.41 -16.16
CA GLN A 126 6.05 -23.48 -17.08
C GLN A 126 5.67 -22.00 -16.86
N LEU A 127 5.31 -21.59 -15.65
CA LEU A 127 4.97 -20.19 -15.37
C LEU A 127 6.25 -19.36 -15.32
N ARG A 128 6.60 -18.77 -16.48
CA ARG A 128 7.64 -17.76 -16.59
C ARG A 128 7.19 -16.51 -15.85
N TRP A 129 8.06 -15.91 -15.05
CA TRP A 129 7.75 -14.67 -14.33
C TRP A 129 7.30 -13.56 -15.29
N GLN A 130 7.82 -13.54 -16.53
CA GLN A 130 7.42 -12.61 -17.59
C GLN A 130 5.93 -12.73 -17.98
N SER A 131 5.32 -13.90 -17.78
CA SER A 131 3.92 -14.16 -18.10
C SER A 131 2.96 -13.85 -16.95
N ILE A 132 3.48 -13.52 -15.76
CA ILE A 132 2.68 -13.11 -14.60
C ILE A 132 2.30 -11.64 -14.77
N VAL A 133 0.99 -11.35 -14.77
CA VAL A 133 0.47 -9.99 -14.82
C VAL A 133 0.08 -9.57 -13.40
N PRO A 134 0.82 -8.64 -12.77
CA PRO A 134 0.46 -8.10 -11.47
C PRO A 134 -0.75 -7.18 -11.66
N ALA A 135 -1.89 -7.60 -11.16
CA ALA A 135 -3.13 -6.86 -11.27
C ALA A 135 -3.89 -6.84 -9.95
N ARG A 136 -4.51 -5.70 -9.64
CA ARG A 136 -5.60 -5.65 -8.65
C ARG A 136 -6.90 -6.07 -9.35
N GLY A 137 -7.74 -6.89 -8.73
CA GLY A 137 -8.98 -7.33 -9.38
C GLY A 137 -10.01 -7.91 -8.42
N LYS A 138 -11.29 -7.75 -8.74
CA LYS A 138 -12.37 -8.56 -8.17
C LYS A 138 -12.57 -9.79 -9.07
N MET A 139 -12.86 -10.93 -8.46
CA MET A 139 -13.20 -12.17 -9.18
C MET A 139 -14.25 -11.88 -10.29
N GLY A 140 -13.97 -12.32 -11.51
CA GLY A 140 -14.86 -12.12 -12.67
C GLY A 140 -14.70 -10.81 -13.44
N THR A 141 -13.82 -9.90 -13.02
CA THR A 141 -13.47 -8.71 -13.83
C THR A 141 -12.28 -8.97 -14.75
N ARG A 142 -12.40 -8.60 -16.04
CA ARG A 142 -11.29 -8.68 -16.99
C ARG A 142 -10.23 -7.64 -16.62
N ILE A 143 -9.03 -8.12 -16.30
CA ILE A 143 -7.85 -7.30 -15.96
C ILE A 143 -7.56 -6.22 -17.03
N ILE A 144 -7.84 -6.53 -18.30
CA ILE A 144 -7.60 -5.69 -19.48
C ILE A 144 -8.52 -4.45 -19.57
N ASP A 145 -9.69 -4.45 -18.91
CA ASP A 145 -10.65 -3.33 -18.97
C ASP A 145 -10.36 -2.26 -17.91
N SER A 146 -9.52 -2.56 -16.90
CA SER A 146 -9.12 -1.59 -15.90
C SER A 146 -7.82 -0.90 -16.31
N LYS A 147 -7.95 0.30 -16.89
CA LYS A 147 -6.86 1.28 -17.09
C LYS A 147 -6.08 1.66 -15.80
N TYR A 148 -6.41 1.05 -14.66
CA TYR A 148 -6.04 1.44 -13.31
C TYR A 148 -5.45 0.33 -12.42
N ASN A 149 -5.27 -0.91 -12.91
CA ASN A 149 -4.87 -2.03 -12.04
C ASN A 149 -3.56 -2.73 -12.38
N THR A 150 -2.84 -2.36 -13.45
CA THR A 150 -1.52 -2.95 -13.73
C THR A 150 -0.43 -2.17 -13.01
N PHE A 151 0.25 -2.84 -12.09
CA PHE A 151 1.42 -2.29 -11.42
C PHE A 151 2.65 -2.39 -12.32
N THR A 152 3.52 -1.39 -12.28
CA THR A 152 4.81 -1.47 -12.99
C THR A 152 5.84 -2.21 -12.14
N ASP A 153 6.83 -2.80 -12.81
CA ASP A 153 7.82 -3.67 -12.17
C ASP A 153 8.64 -2.96 -11.07
N ASP A 154 8.89 -1.66 -11.23
CA ASP A 154 9.67 -0.84 -10.30
C ASP A 154 8.86 -0.35 -9.09
N MET A 155 7.53 -0.48 -9.11
CA MET A 155 6.71 -0.10 -7.97
C MET A 155 6.96 -1.06 -6.81
N THR A 156 7.02 -0.51 -5.61
CA THR A 156 7.07 -1.31 -4.38
C THR A 156 5.66 -1.70 -3.94
N VAL A 157 5.55 -2.74 -3.11
CA VAL A 157 4.30 -3.14 -2.45
C VAL A 157 3.63 -1.93 -1.75
N ALA A 158 4.42 -1.09 -1.08
CA ALA A 158 3.95 0.17 -0.50
C ALA A 158 3.39 1.14 -1.54
N ALA A 159 4.10 1.36 -2.66
CA ALA A 159 3.68 2.27 -3.71
C ALA A 159 2.39 1.79 -4.42
N CYS A 160 2.16 0.48 -4.41
CA CYS A 160 0.94 -0.13 -4.94
C CYS A 160 -0.25 -0.09 -3.96
N ASP A 161 -0.05 0.43 -2.73
CA ASP A 161 -1.04 0.37 -1.64
C ASP A 161 -1.57 -1.07 -1.41
N LEU A 162 -0.65 -2.04 -1.49
CA LEU A 162 -0.92 -3.44 -1.19
C LEU A 162 -0.71 -3.71 0.31
N ASP A 163 -1.60 -4.50 0.88
CA ASP A 163 -1.67 -4.82 2.31
C ASP A 163 -1.66 -6.32 2.60
N ASP A 164 -1.60 -6.66 3.89
CA ASP A 164 -1.62 -8.04 4.35
C ASP A 164 -2.92 -8.74 3.96
N GLY A 165 -2.79 -9.76 3.11
CA GLY A 165 -3.88 -10.55 2.56
C GLY A 165 -4.43 -10.09 1.22
N ASP A 166 -3.89 -9.03 0.60
CA ASP A 166 -4.23 -8.59 -0.76
C ASP A 166 -3.79 -9.58 -1.84
#